data_AF-A0A1F8LZW2-F1
#
_entry.id   AF-A0A1F8LZW2-F1
#
_cell.length_a   1.000
_cell.length_b   1.000
_cell.length_c   1.000
_cell.angle_alpha   90.00
_cell.angle_beta   90.00
_cell.angle_gamma   90.00
#
_symmetry.space_group_name_H-M   'P 1'
#
loop_
_entity.id
_entity.type
_entity.pdbx_description
1 polymer ?
#
loop_
_entity_poly.entity_id
_entity_poly.type
_entity_poly.pdbx_seq_one_letter_code
_entity_poly.pdbx_strand_id
1 'polypeptide(L)'
;MSAALSPRLRCIAEISDSSKAVSSSKLACLSALNSAEMKFLTEIWTKTDLGRRQEIISQLVDISEVDFKLDFSGVFVLSLRDDDETIRAQAVAGLDGEDNYLLIKPLVHALKEDVSAKVRAAAAMALGKFALQGELGDLPSHYRQRMYDSLLEALDNKTETIEVKRRALEAISPFSLPRVKELIETAYHSDDIKLRASAINAMGRNCDLAWLPTLLTALNSEEAEIRYEAAVACGELGAEEAVPRLVEMTINEDQQVQETAVMALGKIGSEQAKEALSKLATNPQPGIRDAAKSALKEIQHCEDPLSLQL
;
A
#
# COMPACT_ATOMS: atom_id res chain seq x y z
N MET A 1 38.38 19.94 24.85
CA MET A 1 37.27 19.83 25.82
C MET A 1 36.16 19.05 25.15
N SER A 2 35.94 17.80 25.56
CA SER A 2 34.85 16.95 25.03
C SER A 2 33.51 17.59 25.41
N ALA A 3 32.80 18.17 24.45
CA ALA A 3 31.43 18.62 24.67
C ALA A 3 30.59 17.39 25.09
N ALA A 4 29.97 17.45 26.26
CA ALA A 4 29.16 16.35 26.74
C ALA A 4 27.98 16.12 25.78
N LEU A 5 27.81 14.89 25.28
CA LEU A 5 26.68 14.52 24.42
C LEU A 5 25.36 14.86 25.12
N SER A 6 24.41 15.41 24.37
CA SER A 6 23.05 15.66 24.86
C SER A 6 22.36 14.34 25.25
N PRO A 7 21.33 14.35 26.11
CA PRO A 7 20.62 13.13 26.51
C PRO A 7 20.12 12.31 25.31
N ARG A 8 19.63 12.99 24.26
CA ARG A 8 19.12 12.34 23.05
C ARG A 8 20.24 11.71 22.21
N LEU A 9 21.39 12.38 22.06
CA LEU A 9 22.55 11.79 21.38
C LEU A 9 23.11 10.57 22.14
N ARG A 10 23.06 10.59 23.48
CA ARG A 10 23.40 9.39 24.27
C ARG A 10 22.43 8.25 24.01
N CYS A 11 21.12 8.52 23.98
CA CYS A 11 20.12 7.53 23.62
C CYS A 11 20.39 6.89 22.25
N ILE A 12 20.67 7.70 21.23
CA ILE A 12 21.02 7.23 19.87
C ILE A 12 22.26 6.32 19.90
N ALA A 13 23.31 6.72 20.62
CA ALA A 13 24.52 5.92 20.77
C ALA A 13 24.26 4.58 21.49
N GLU A 14 23.40 4.57 22.52
CA GLU A 14 23.02 3.33 23.22
C GLU A 14 22.19 2.38 22.36
N ILE A 15 21.26 2.91 21.57
CA ILE A 15 20.45 2.09 20.65
C ILE A 15 21.37 1.44 19.62
N SER A 16 22.43 2.11 19.21
CA SER A 16 23.39 1.60 18.23
C SER A 16 24.39 0.59 18.81
N ASP A 17 24.39 0.37 20.12
CA ASP A 17 25.27 -0.57 20.83
C ASP A 17 24.65 -1.97 20.88
N SER A 18 25.20 -2.89 20.08
CA SER A 18 24.74 -4.27 19.91
C SER A 18 24.84 -5.11 21.18
N SER A 19 25.59 -4.66 22.19
CA SER A 19 25.70 -5.36 23.49
C SER A 19 24.48 -5.13 24.40
N LYS A 20 23.63 -4.15 24.06
CA LYS A 20 22.43 -3.79 24.84
C LYS A 20 21.17 -4.24 24.11
N ALA A 21 20.13 -4.67 24.83
CA ALA A 21 18.83 -4.95 24.21
C ALA A 21 18.20 -3.68 23.62
N VAL A 22 17.58 -3.77 22.44
CA VAL A 22 16.69 -2.71 21.95
C VAL A 22 15.41 -2.74 22.77
N SER A 23 14.96 -1.56 23.21
CA SER A 23 13.62 -1.40 23.78
C SER A 23 12.87 -0.39 22.95
N SER A 24 11.61 -0.70 22.61
CA SER A 24 10.70 0.18 21.87
C SER A 24 10.59 1.57 22.52
N SER A 25 10.58 1.62 23.86
CA SER A 25 10.57 2.88 24.63
C SER A 25 11.79 3.76 24.37
N LYS A 26 12.96 3.16 24.12
CA LYS A 26 14.18 3.89 23.76
C LYS A 26 14.14 4.33 22.30
N LEU A 27 13.63 3.49 21.40
CA LEU A 27 13.52 3.81 19.97
C LEU A 27 12.70 5.08 19.69
N ALA A 28 11.75 5.44 20.56
CA ALA A 28 11.05 6.72 20.47
C ALA A 28 11.98 7.95 20.43
N CYS A 29 13.22 7.85 20.94
CA CYS A 29 14.18 8.95 20.83
C CYS A 29 14.64 9.22 19.39
N LEU A 30 14.37 8.32 18.44
CA LEU A 30 14.61 8.48 17.00
C LEU A 30 13.47 9.24 16.26
N SER A 31 12.38 9.60 16.94
CA SER A 31 11.24 10.29 16.30
C SER A 31 11.47 11.78 16.08
N ALA A 32 11.35 12.32 14.88
CA ALA A 32 11.55 13.74 14.56
C ALA A 32 12.95 14.24 14.99
N LEU A 33 13.99 13.60 14.47
CA LEU A 33 15.38 14.02 14.67
C LEU A 33 15.66 15.34 13.95
N ASN A 34 16.34 16.28 14.62
CA ASN A 34 16.82 17.49 13.95
C ASN A 34 18.07 17.22 13.10
N SER A 35 18.52 18.21 12.32
CA SER A 35 19.66 18.03 11.40
C SER A 35 20.98 17.61 12.08
N ALA A 36 21.23 18.05 13.31
CA ALA A 36 22.44 17.67 14.05
C ALA A 36 22.35 16.22 14.56
N GLU A 37 21.17 15.81 15.04
CA GLU A 37 20.89 14.44 15.47
C GLU A 37 20.90 13.45 14.30
N MET A 38 20.32 13.83 13.16
CA MET A 38 20.37 13.04 11.92
C MET A 38 21.81 12.83 11.44
N LYS A 39 22.64 13.87 11.50
CA LYS A 39 24.06 13.77 11.15
C LYS A 39 24.78 12.80 12.08
N PHE A 40 24.55 12.91 13.39
CA PHE A 40 25.14 12.01 14.38
C PHE A 40 24.68 10.56 14.20
N LEU A 41 23.39 10.32 13.96
CA LEU A 41 22.86 9.01 13.66
C LEU A 41 23.54 8.43 12.41
N THR A 42 23.66 9.22 11.34
CA THR A 42 24.34 8.79 10.09
C THR A 42 25.78 8.33 10.34
N GLU A 43 26.53 9.06 11.17
CA GLU A 43 27.93 8.72 11.51
C GLU A 43 28.05 7.43 12.32
N ILE A 44 27.06 7.10 13.15
CA ILE A 44 27.04 5.88 13.95
C ILE A 44 26.47 4.71 13.16
N TRP A 45 25.44 4.93 12.34
CA TRP A 45 24.74 3.92 11.56
C TRP A 45 25.70 3.08 10.73
N THR A 46 26.66 3.73 10.08
CA THR A 46 27.70 3.07 9.27
C THR A 46 28.65 2.15 10.07
N LYS A 47 28.70 2.30 11.40
CA LYS A 47 29.54 1.51 12.31
C LYS A 47 28.74 0.46 13.08
N THR A 48 27.42 0.58 13.11
CA THR A 48 26.51 -0.39 13.72
C THR A 48 26.48 -1.66 12.89
N ASP A 49 26.53 -2.82 13.53
CA ASP A 49 26.49 -4.11 12.82
C ASP A 49 25.12 -4.35 12.16
N LEU A 50 25.12 -5.18 11.12
CA LEU A 50 23.94 -5.46 10.31
C LEU A 50 22.74 -5.94 11.13
N GLY A 51 22.96 -6.91 12.03
CA GLY A 51 21.87 -7.51 12.82
C GLY A 51 21.18 -6.46 13.68
N ARG A 52 21.96 -5.55 14.27
CA ARG A 52 21.42 -4.43 15.03
C ARG A 52 20.66 -3.42 14.18
N ARG A 53 21.16 -3.07 12.99
CA ARG A 53 20.44 -2.15 12.09
C ARG A 53 19.10 -2.75 11.63
N GLN A 54 19.08 -4.05 11.31
CA GLN A 54 17.86 -4.79 10.99
C GLN A 54 16.86 -4.79 12.15
N GLU A 55 17.34 -5.07 13.38
CA GLU A 55 16.51 -5.04 14.59
C GLU A 55 15.88 -3.66 14.81
N ILE A 56 16.66 -2.58 14.65
CA ILE A 56 16.17 -1.20 14.80
C ILE A 56 15.08 -0.92 13.76
N ILE A 57 15.36 -1.16 12.47
CA ILE A 57 14.41 -0.80 11.40
C ILE A 57 13.13 -1.62 11.50
N SER A 58 13.21 -2.92 11.78
CA SER A 58 12.03 -3.76 11.97
C SER A 58 11.15 -3.21 13.10
N GLN A 59 11.73 -2.89 14.26
CA GLN A 59 10.95 -2.36 15.37
C GLN A 59 10.40 -0.95 15.09
N LEU A 60 11.11 -0.12 14.32
CA LEU A 60 10.59 1.20 13.93
C LEU A 60 9.36 1.08 13.02
N VAL A 61 9.36 0.13 12.08
CA VAL A 61 8.19 -0.17 11.25
C VAL A 61 7.01 -0.59 12.14
N ASP A 62 7.21 -1.56 13.03
CA ASP A 62 6.16 -2.03 13.95
C ASP A 62 5.60 -0.89 14.83
N ILE A 63 6.47 0.03 15.30
CA ILE A 63 6.04 1.19 16.10
C ILE A 63 5.24 2.18 15.23
N SER A 64 5.67 2.45 14.00
CA SER A 64 4.97 3.39 13.11
C SER A 64 3.58 2.93 12.71
N GLU A 65 3.34 1.61 12.64
CA GLU A 65 2.01 1.05 12.38
C GLU A 65 1.03 1.26 13.55
N VAL A 66 1.54 1.37 14.78
CA VAL A 66 0.72 1.43 16.00
C VAL A 66 0.60 2.86 16.55
N ASP A 67 1.65 3.68 16.45
CA ASP A 67 1.69 5.04 17.00
C ASP A 67 2.03 6.10 15.94
N PHE A 68 0.98 6.62 15.31
CA PHE A 68 1.06 7.69 14.29
C PHE A 68 1.59 9.03 14.81
N LYS A 69 1.86 9.19 16.11
CA LYS A 69 2.44 10.42 16.66
C LYS A 69 3.97 10.46 16.54
N LEU A 70 4.60 9.30 16.33
CA LEU A 70 6.04 9.20 16.18
C LEU A 70 6.40 9.30 14.69
N ASP A 71 7.34 10.18 14.38
CA ASP A 71 7.82 10.43 13.01
C ASP A 71 9.21 9.85 12.83
N PHE A 72 9.31 8.71 12.15
CA PHE A 72 10.60 8.09 11.83
C PHE A 72 11.01 8.28 10.37
N SER A 73 10.30 9.13 9.61
CA SER A 73 10.52 9.34 8.17
C SER A 73 11.98 9.67 7.85
N GLY A 74 12.63 10.50 8.68
CA GLY A 74 14.05 10.83 8.53
C GLY A 74 14.98 9.61 8.64
N VAL A 75 14.69 8.68 9.55
CA VAL A 75 15.47 7.45 9.76
C VAL A 75 15.26 6.48 8.60
N PHE A 76 14.02 6.33 8.12
CA PHE A 76 13.73 5.50 6.96
C PHE A 76 14.39 6.07 5.68
N VAL A 77 14.32 7.38 5.44
CA VAL A 77 15.01 8.02 4.30
C VAL A 77 16.53 7.83 4.36
N LEU A 78 17.14 7.89 5.55
CA LEU A 78 18.55 7.54 5.74
C LEU A 78 18.82 6.07 5.34
N SER A 79 17.95 5.17 5.77
CA SER A 79 18.07 3.72 5.60
C SER A 79 17.87 3.24 4.16
N LEU A 80 17.28 4.06 3.28
CA LEU A 80 17.24 3.79 1.83
C LEU A 80 18.63 3.72 1.17
N ARG A 81 19.68 4.12 1.88
CA ARG A 81 21.08 4.04 1.40
C ARG A 81 21.89 2.95 2.08
N ASP A 82 21.26 2.10 2.89
CA ASP A 82 21.94 1.00 3.58
C ASP A 82 22.43 -0.03 2.56
N ASP A 83 23.53 -0.73 2.90
CA ASP A 83 24.10 -1.77 2.04
C ASP A 83 23.21 -3.02 2.00
N ASP A 84 22.40 -3.27 3.03
CA ASP A 84 21.50 -4.42 3.11
C ASP A 84 20.15 -4.17 2.42
N GLU A 85 19.74 -5.08 1.53
CA GLU A 85 18.47 -4.96 0.80
C GLU A 85 17.24 -5.07 1.71
N THR A 86 17.33 -5.79 2.83
CA THR A 86 16.20 -5.98 3.75
C THR A 86 15.93 -4.68 4.50
N ILE A 87 16.98 -4.02 4.99
CA ILE A 87 16.88 -2.69 5.59
C ILE A 87 16.27 -1.69 4.61
N ARG A 88 16.75 -1.65 3.35
CA ARG A 88 16.21 -0.72 2.35
C ARG A 88 14.73 -1.00 2.05
N ALA A 89 14.33 -2.27 1.94
CA ALA A 89 12.94 -2.65 1.68
C ALA A 89 12.02 -2.29 2.87
N GLN A 90 12.45 -2.58 4.10
CA GLN A 90 11.70 -2.21 5.31
C GLN A 90 11.63 -0.69 5.49
N ALA A 91 12.69 0.04 5.12
CA ALA A 91 12.68 1.49 5.13
C ALA A 91 11.65 2.07 4.16
N VAL A 92 11.47 1.48 2.97
CA VAL A 92 10.37 1.87 2.08
C VAL A 92 9.01 1.59 2.72
N ALA A 93 8.83 0.42 3.35
CA ALA A 93 7.59 0.07 4.04
C ALA A 93 7.27 1.04 5.18
N GLY A 94 8.27 1.45 5.97
CA GLY A 94 8.10 2.45 7.03
C GLY A 94 7.81 3.87 6.52
N LEU A 95 8.01 4.15 5.23
CA LEU A 95 7.57 5.39 4.58
C LEU A 95 6.16 5.27 3.98
N ASP A 96 5.56 4.08 4.04
CA ASP A 96 4.16 3.93 3.68
C ASP A 96 3.28 4.65 4.71
N GLY A 97 2.14 5.19 4.27
CA GLY A 97 1.28 6.05 5.13
C GLY A 97 1.76 7.50 5.35
N GLU A 98 3.03 7.84 5.12
CA GLU A 98 3.53 9.23 5.20
C GLU A 98 3.05 10.16 4.05
N ASP A 99 2.35 11.25 4.35
CA ASP A 99 1.78 12.17 3.33
C ASP A 99 2.76 13.19 2.74
N ASN A 100 4.01 13.20 3.20
CA ASN A 100 4.99 14.17 2.74
C ASN A 100 5.44 13.90 1.30
N TYR A 101 4.94 14.69 0.33
CA TYR A 101 5.29 14.54 -1.10
C TYR A 101 6.80 14.65 -1.40
N LEU A 102 7.62 15.19 -0.49
CA LEU A 102 9.07 15.21 -0.66
C LEU A 102 9.68 13.79 -0.68
N LEU A 103 8.95 12.79 -0.18
CA LEU A 103 9.30 11.36 -0.25
C LEU A 103 9.24 10.80 -1.67
N ILE A 104 8.54 11.45 -2.61
CA ILE A 104 8.51 11.02 -4.01
C ILE A 104 9.93 10.96 -4.58
N LYS A 105 10.80 11.93 -4.26
CA LYS A 105 12.17 11.96 -4.80
C LYS A 105 13.02 10.76 -4.39
N PRO A 106 13.17 10.41 -3.09
CA PRO A 106 13.91 9.21 -2.69
C PRO A 106 13.22 7.91 -3.15
N LEU A 107 11.89 7.83 -3.16
CA LEU A 107 11.18 6.64 -3.66
C LEU A 107 11.38 6.42 -5.15
N VAL A 108 11.31 7.48 -5.97
CA VAL A 108 11.65 7.41 -7.41
C VAL A 108 13.10 6.99 -7.61
N HIS A 109 14.03 7.47 -6.78
CA HIS A 109 15.42 7.02 -6.87
C HIS A 109 15.57 5.52 -6.53
N ALA A 110 14.89 5.04 -5.48
CA ALA A 110 14.88 3.62 -5.13
C ALA A 110 14.25 2.76 -6.25
N LEU A 111 13.13 3.19 -6.83
CA LEU A 111 12.50 2.51 -7.98
C LEU A 111 13.43 2.41 -9.19
N LYS A 112 14.23 3.44 -9.48
CA LYS A 112 15.06 3.49 -10.68
C LYS A 112 16.42 2.81 -10.52
N GLU A 113 17.07 3.04 -9.39
CA GLU A 113 18.51 2.80 -9.25
C GLU A 113 18.84 1.68 -8.26
N ASP A 114 17.88 1.18 -7.47
CA ASP A 114 18.18 0.12 -6.51
C ASP A 114 18.49 -1.20 -7.23
N VAL A 115 19.55 -1.87 -6.79
CA VAL A 115 19.98 -3.16 -7.32
C VAL A 115 18.96 -4.26 -7.04
N SER A 116 18.24 -4.19 -5.92
CA SER A 116 17.28 -5.19 -5.49
C SER A 116 15.91 -4.91 -6.07
N ALA A 117 15.38 -5.89 -6.81
CA ALA A 117 14.01 -5.84 -7.32
C ALA A 117 12.97 -5.73 -6.19
N LYS A 118 13.26 -6.27 -5.00
CA LYS A 118 12.38 -6.14 -3.83
C LYS A 118 12.22 -4.69 -3.40
N VAL A 119 13.34 -3.95 -3.34
CA VAL A 119 13.32 -2.53 -2.98
C VAL A 119 12.64 -1.70 -4.05
N ARG A 120 12.91 -1.98 -5.34
CA ARG A 120 12.22 -1.31 -6.46
C ARG A 120 10.70 -1.55 -6.40
N ALA A 121 10.27 -2.77 -6.12
CA ALA A 121 8.85 -3.13 -6.02
C ALA A 121 8.18 -2.43 -4.82
N ALA A 122 8.83 -2.44 -3.66
CA ALA A 122 8.36 -1.68 -2.49
C ALA A 122 8.25 -0.18 -2.81
N ALA A 123 9.23 0.38 -3.53
CA ALA A 123 9.22 1.80 -3.90
C ALA A 123 8.09 2.14 -4.85
N ALA A 124 7.82 1.31 -5.87
CA ALA A 124 6.66 1.46 -6.73
C ALA A 124 5.36 1.44 -5.93
N MET A 125 5.20 0.48 -5.00
CA MET A 125 4.02 0.37 -4.14
C MET A 125 3.80 1.64 -3.31
N ALA A 126 4.85 2.13 -2.62
CA ALA A 126 4.79 3.34 -1.80
C ALA A 126 4.48 4.62 -2.62
N LEU A 127 4.83 4.64 -3.92
CA LEU A 127 4.46 5.73 -4.83
C LEU A 127 2.96 5.76 -5.18
N GLY A 128 2.23 4.66 -4.98
CA GLY A 128 0.83 4.55 -5.38
C GLY A 128 -0.12 5.53 -4.69
N LYS A 129 0.11 5.87 -3.41
CA LYS A 129 -0.69 6.90 -2.72
C LYS A 129 -0.45 8.29 -3.31
N PHE A 130 0.80 8.60 -3.67
CA PHE A 130 1.16 9.85 -4.31
C PHE A 130 0.59 9.93 -5.73
N ALA A 131 0.50 8.81 -6.46
CA ALA A 131 -0.15 8.77 -7.76
C ALA A 131 -1.63 9.20 -7.68
N LEU A 132 -2.37 8.70 -6.69
CA LEU A 132 -3.74 9.14 -6.43
C LEU A 132 -3.81 10.64 -6.09
N GLN A 133 -2.98 11.12 -5.16
CA GLN A 133 -2.90 12.57 -4.84
C GLN A 133 -2.56 13.41 -6.09
N GLY A 134 -1.68 12.89 -6.95
CA GLY A 134 -1.29 13.52 -8.20
C GLY A 134 -2.44 13.60 -9.20
N GLU A 135 -3.30 12.60 -9.26
CA GLU A 135 -4.51 12.65 -10.08
C GLU A 135 -5.56 13.61 -9.52
N LEU A 136 -5.72 13.66 -8.20
CA LEU A 136 -6.64 14.58 -7.52
C LEU A 136 -6.19 16.06 -7.55
N GLY A 137 -4.96 16.33 -8.00
CA GLY A 137 -4.41 17.68 -8.11
C GLY A 137 -3.70 18.19 -6.85
N ASP A 138 -3.47 17.30 -5.86
CA ASP A 138 -2.87 17.63 -4.57
C ASP A 138 -1.34 17.59 -4.58
N LEU A 139 -0.72 17.38 -5.74
CA LEU A 139 0.74 17.35 -5.90
C LEU A 139 1.25 18.44 -6.85
N PRO A 140 2.40 19.07 -6.54
CA PRO A 140 3.06 19.95 -7.50
C PRO A 140 3.39 19.21 -8.80
N SER A 141 3.11 19.85 -9.93
CA SER A 141 3.15 19.23 -11.27
C SER A 141 4.47 18.51 -11.59
N HIS A 142 5.60 19.07 -11.17
CA HIS A 142 6.91 18.47 -11.42
C HIS A 142 7.15 17.17 -10.62
N TYR A 143 6.60 17.04 -9.41
CA TYR A 143 6.66 15.77 -8.65
C TYR A 143 5.72 14.74 -9.26
N ARG A 144 4.49 15.15 -9.62
CA ARG A 144 3.52 14.31 -10.33
C ARG A 144 4.13 13.73 -11.61
N GLN A 145 4.70 14.59 -12.46
CA GLN A 145 5.30 14.19 -13.72
C GLN A 145 6.49 13.26 -13.51
N ARG A 146 7.42 13.62 -12.62
CA ARG A 146 8.60 12.78 -12.34
C ARG A 146 8.24 11.37 -11.87
N MET A 147 7.24 11.27 -10.98
CA MET A 147 6.74 10.00 -10.50
C MET A 147 6.09 9.19 -11.63
N TYR A 148 5.17 9.82 -12.39
CA TYR A 148 4.53 9.19 -13.53
C TYR A 148 5.55 8.63 -14.54
N ASP A 149 6.52 9.45 -14.95
CA ASP A 149 7.56 9.06 -15.90
C ASP A 149 8.38 7.87 -15.38
N SER A 150 8.69 7.84 -14.08
CA SER A 150 9.46 6.73 -13.49
C SER A 150 8.68 5.42 -13.36
N LEU A 151 7.37 5.48 -13.07
CA LEU A 151 6.51 4.30 -13.04
C LEU A 151 6.32 3.74 -14.46
N LEU A 152 6.14 4.63 -15.44
CA LEU A 152 6.07 4.27 -16.85
C LEU A 152 7.36 3.60 -17.33
N GLU A 153 8.52 4.17 -16.98
CA GLU A 153 9.83 3.60 -17.31
C GLU A 153 10.01 2.19 -16.73
N ALA A 154 9.56 1.96 -15.49
CA ALA A 154 9.60 0.62 -14.86
C ALA A 154 8.71 -0.40 -15.59
N LEU A 155 7.53 0.03 -16.05
CA LEU A 155 6.60 -0.82 -16.82
C LEU A 155 7.12 -1.15 -18.21
N ASP A 156 7.70 -0.17 -18.91
CA ASP A 156 8.25 -0.32 -20.26
C ASP A 156 9.61 -1.06 -20.27
N ASN A 157 10.27 -1.19 -19.11
CA ASN A 157 11.55 -1.89 -18.99
C ASN A 157 11.39 -3.40 -19.24
N LYS A 158 11.93 -3.88 -20.37
CA LYS A 158 11.85 -5.29 -20.78
C LYS A 158 12.59 -6.26 -19.85
N THR A 159 13.64 -5.80 -19.16
CA THR A 159 14.42 -6.62 -18.23
C THR A 159 13.93 -6.54 -16.80
N GLU A 160 12.96 -5.69 -16.52
CA GLU A 160 12.40 -5.55 -15.18
C GLU A 160 11.58 -6.79 -14.80
N THR A 161 11.65 -7.14 -13.52
CA THR A 161 10.94 -8.26 -12.93
C THR A 161 9.43 -8.04 -12.94
N ILE A 162 8.68 -9.15 -13.02
CA ILE A 162 7.21 -9.10 -12.95
C ILE A 162 6.74 -8.41 -11.67
N GLU A 163 7.39 -8.67 -10.54
CA GLU A 163 6.99 -8.09 -9.26
C GLU A 163 7.07 -6.55 -9.27
N VAL A 164 8.14 -5.97 -9.82
CA VAL A 164 8.25 -4.50 -9.94
C VAL A 164 7.21 -3.94 -10.90
N LYS A 165 7.01 -4.58 -12.07
CA LYS A 165 6.00 -4.16 -13.04
C LYS A 165 4.60 -4.17 -12.45
N ARG A 166 4.29 -5.22 -11.71
CA ARG A 166 3.02 -5.41 -11.02
C ARG A 166 2.72 -4.26 -10.05
N ARG A 167 3.69 -3.95 -9.18
CA ARG A 167 3.61 -2.81 -8.24
C ARG A 167 3.52 -1.47 -8.98
N ALA A 168 4.28 -1.30 -10.05
CA ALA A 168 4.25 -0.07 -10.83
C ALA A 168 2.91 0.14 -11.55
N LEU A 169 2.28 -0.94 -12.03
CA LEU A 169 0.95 -0.90 -12.65
C LEU A 169 -0.13 -0.52 -11.63
N GLU A 170 -0.12 -1.17 -10.47
CA GLU A 170 -1.02 -0.85 -9.34
C GLU A 170 -0.85 0.60 -8.90
N ALA A 171 0.39 1.12 -8.88
CA ALA A 171 0.68 2.47 -8.46
C ALA A 171 0.26 3.53 -9.49
N ILE A 172 0.46 3.29 -10.78
CA ILE A 172 0.15 4.27 -11.84
C ILE A 172 -1.34 4.30 -12.20
N SER A 173 -2.12 3.29 -11.80
CA SER A 173 -3.52 3.09 -12.21
C SER A 173 -4.50 4.23 -11.92
N PRO A 174 -4.34 5.08 -10.87
CA PRO A 174 -5.25 6.20 -10.66
C PRO A 174 -5.22 7.23 -11.79
N PHE A 175 -4.14 7.31 -12.58
CA PHE A 175 -4.03 8.30 -13.66
C PHE A 175 -4.98 7.98 -14.82
N SER A 176 -5.87 8.92 -15.15
CA SER A 176 -6.86 8.80 -16.24
C SER A 176 -6.25 9.10 -17.62
N LEU A 177 -5.14 8.45 -17.96
CA LEU A 177 -4.39 8.69 -19.19
C LEU A 177 -4.52 7.52 -20.18
N PRO A 178 -4.65 7.76 -21.51
CA PRO A 178 -4.77 6.69 -22.50
C PRO A 178 -3.66 5.64 -22.43
N ARG A 179 -2.43 6.07 -22.15
CA ARG A 179 -1.28 5.17 -21.98
C ARG A 179 -1.45 4.23 -20.79
N VAL A 180 -2.06 4.68 -19.69
CA VAL A 180 -2.30 3.84 -18.51
C VAL A 180 -3.32 2.76 -18.83
N LYS A 181 -4.39 3.10 -19.59
CA LYS A 181 -5.37 2.12 -20.06
C LYS A 181 -4.74 1.05 -20.95
N GLU A 182 -3.88 1.46 -21.89
CA GLU A 182 -3.14 0.52 -22.75
C GLU A 182 -2.24 -0.42 -21.93
N LEU A 183 -1.59 0.09 -20.89
CA LEU A 183 -0.75 -0.72 -19.99
C LEU A 183 -1.58 -1.73 -19.19
N ILE A 184 -2.75 -1.30 -18.68
CA ILE A 184 -3.71 -2.18 -17.99
C ILE A 184 -4.19 -3.29 -18.93
N GLU A 185 -4.62 -2.94 -20.15
CA GLU A 185 -5.03 -3.92 -21.17
C GLU A 185 -3.91 -4.90 -21.50
N THR A 186 -2.69 -4.41 -21.69
CA THR A 186 -1.53 -5.25 -22.00
C THR A 186 -1.24 -6.22 -20.85
N ALA A 187 -1.28 -5.75 -19.61
CA ALA A 187 -1.05 -6.57 -18.42
C ALA A 187 -2.15 -7.62 -18.21
N TYR A 188 -3.41 -7.31 -18.55
CA TYR A 188 -4.53 -8.26 -18.46
C TYR A 188 -4.36 -9.45 -19.41
N HIS A 189 -3.68 -9.26 -20.55
CA HIS A 189 -3.38 -10.33 -21.52
C HIS A 189 -2.04 -11.04 -21.24
N SER A 190 -1.42 -10.81 -20.09
CA SER A 190 -0.18 -11.48 -19.69
C SER A 190 -0.40 -12.96 -19.37
N ASP A 191 0.56 -13.82 -19.73
CA ASP A 191 0.60 -15.21 -19.29
C ASP A 191 0.84 -15.33 -17.77
N ASP A 192 1.47 -14.32 -17.16
CA ASP A 192 1.70 -14.26 -15.71
C ASP A 192 0.43 -13.84 -14.96
N ILE A 193 -0.08 -14.76 -14.12
CA ILE A 193 -1.30 -14.58 -13.33
C ILE A 193 -1.25 -13.38 -12.39
N LYS A 194 -0.09 -13.10 -11.79
CA LYS A 194 0.04 -11.98 -10.84
C LYS A 194 -0.06 -10.66 -11.57
N LEU A 195 0.54 -10.57 -12.77
CA LEU A 195 0.44 -9.36 -13.58
C LEU A 195 -1.00 -9.15 -14.08
N ARG A 196 -1.73 -10.22 -14.44
CA ARG A 196 -3.16 -10.12 -14.78
C ARG A 196 -4.01 -9.69 -13.59
N ALA A 197 -3.77 -10.26 -12.41
CA ALA A 197 -4.45 -9.91 -11.17
C ALA A 197 -4.30 -8.41 -10.87
N SER A 198 -3.08 -7.88 -11.02
CA SER A 198 -2.84 -6.45 -10.84
C SER A 198 -3.38 -5.57 -11.95
N ALA A 199 -3.60 -6.09 -13.16
CA ALA A 199 -4.35 -5.38 -14.19
C ALA A 199 -5.81 -5.20 -13.75
N ILE A 200 -6.43 -6.24 -13.19
CA ILE A 200 -7.80 -6.19 -12.67
C ILE A 200 -7.89 -5.24 -11.47
N ASN A 201 -6.93 -5.30 -10.56
CA ASN A 201 -6.80 -4.32 -9.47
C ASN A 201 -6.74 -2.88 -10.03
N ALA A 202 -5.89 -2.67 -11.03
CA ALA A 202 -5.72 -1.38 -11.68
C ALA A 202 -7.00 -0.90 -12.39
N MET A 203 -7.82 -1.79 -12.95
CA MET A 203 -9.12 -1.43 -13.54
C MET A 203 -10.08 -0.84 -12.50
N GLY A 204 -10.11 -1.40 -11.28
CA GLY A 204 -10.89 -0.86 -10.16
C GLY A 204 -10.40 0.53 -9.76
N ARG A 205 -9.09 0.65 -9.51
CA ARG A 205 -8.46 1.91 -9.07
C ARG A 205 -8.44 3.02 -10.14
N ASN A 206 -8.52 2.66 -11.41
CA ASN A 206 -8.63 3.62 -12.52
C ASN A 206 -10.02 4.27 -12.60
N CYS A 207 -11.02 3.69 -11.91
CA CYS A 207 -12.39 4.20 -11.81
C CYS A 207 -13.09 4.47 -13.16
N ASP A 208 -12.70 3.77 -14.24
CA ASP A 208 -13.35 3.88 -15.55
C ASP A 208 -14.35 2.74 -15.76
N LEU A 209 -15.62 3.10 -15.97
CA LEU A 209 -16.71 2.17 -16.25
C LEU A 209 -16.50 1.36 -17.55
N ALA A 210 -15.61 1.77 -18.45
CA ALA A 210 -15.23 0.99 -19.61
C ALA A 210 -14.65 -0.40 -19.25
N TRP A 211 -14.13 -0.57 -18.02
CA TRP A 211 -13.62 -1.85 -17.54
C TRP A 211 -14.71 -2.84 -17.11
N LEU A 212 -15.94 -2.38 -16.90
CA LEU A 212 -17.01 -3.18 -16.32
C LEU A 212 -17.24 -4.52 -17.05
N PRO A 213 -17.30 -4.60 -18.40
CA PRO A 213 -17.48 -5.88 -19.09
C PRO A 213 -16.34 -6.89 -18.80
N THR A 214 -15.11 -6.40 -18.71
CA THR A 214 -13.92 -7.21 -18.40
C THR A 214 -13.98 -7.71 -16.96
N LEU A 215 -14.35 -6.85 -16.02
CA LEU A 215 -14.46 -7.20 -14.60
C LEU A 215 -15.57 -8.21 -14.34
N LEU A 216 -16.75 -8.05 -14.95
CA LEU A 216 -17.84 -9.02 -14.87
C LEU A 216 -17.43 -10.39 -15.43
N THR A 217 -16.60 -10.41 -16.47
CA THR A 217 -16.01 -11.66 -16.98
C THR A 217 -15.02 -12.26 -15.98
N ALA A 218 -14.15 -11.44 -15.39
CA ALA A 218 -13.13 -11.88 -14.43
C ALA A 218 -13.71 -12.46 -13.12
N LEU A 219 -14.89 -12.03 -12.67
CA LEU A 219 -15.61 -12.65 -11.54
C LEU A 219 -15.94 -14.14 -11.75
N ASN A 220 -15.91 -14.60 -13.00
CA ASN A 220 -16.18 -15.98 -13.39
C ASN A 220 -14.91 -16.77 -13.78
N SER A 221 -13.73 -16.21 -13.52
CA SER A 221 -12.46 -16.90 -13.78
C SER A 221 -12.35 -18.21 -13.00
N GLU A 222 -11.70 -19.21 -13.58
CA GLU A 222 -11.35 -20.45 -12.87
C GLU A 222 -10.31 -20.20 -11.77
N GLU A 223 -9.53 -19.14 -11.90
CA GLU A 223 -8.47 -18.77 -10.97
C GLU A 223 -9.01 -17.91 -9.83
N ALA A 224 -8.83 -18.38 -8.58
CA ALA A 224 -9.35 -17.70 -7.39
C ALA A 224 -8.76 -16.29 -7.19
N GLU A 225 -7.47 -16.09 -7.50
CA GLU A 225 -6.79 -14.79 -7.42
C GLU A 225 -7.45 -13.75 -8.35
N ILE A 226 -7.84 -14.16 -9.56
CA ILE A 226 -8.54 -13.30 -10.53
C ILE A 226 -9.95 -12.96 -10.05
N ARG A 227 -10.69 -13.95 -9.48
CA ARG A 227 -12.02 -13.70 -8.90
C ARG A 227 -11.93 -12.73 -7.71
N TYR A 228 -10.93 -12.90 -6.86
CA TYR A 228 -10.66 -12.02 -5.72
C TYR A 228 -10.46 -10.56 -6.19
N GLU A 229 -9.52 -10.32 -7.11
CA GLU A 229 -9.25 -8.96 -7.59
C GLU A 229 -10.45 -8.36 -8.34
N ALA A 230 -11.20 -9.18 -9.09
CA ALA A 230 -12.39 -8.72 -9.79
C ALA A 230 -13.49 -8.27 -8.82
N ALA A 231 -13.67 -8.98 -7.70
CA ALA A 231 -14.60 -8.58 -6.65
C ALA A 231 -14.18 -7.25 -6.01
N VAL A 232 -12.90 -7.09 -5.68
CA VAL A 232 -12.35 -5.82 -5.17
C VAL A 232 -12.62 -4.68 -6.15
N ALA A 233 -12.25 -4.85 -7.42
CA ALA A 233 -12.39 -3.84 -8.46
C ALA A 233 -13.85 -3.45 -8.74
N CYS A 234 -14.78 -4.41 -8.75
CA CYS A 234 -16.22 -4.12 -8.87
C CYS A 234 -16.73 -3.31 -7.68
N GLY A 235 -16.23 -3.60 -6.46
CA GLY A 235 -16.50 -2.81 -5.26
C GLY A 235 -16.04 -1.36 -5.40
N GLU A 236 -14.80 -1.15 -5.87
CA GLU A 236 -14.22 0.18 -6.07
C GLU A 236 -14.93 1.01 -7.15
N LEU A 237 -15.42 0.36 -8.21
CA LEU A 237 -16.21 1.02 -9.26
C LEU A 237 -17.66 1.31 -8.86
N GLY A 238 -18.16 0.72 -7.77
CA GLY A 238 -19.59 0.77 -7.45
C GLY A 238 -20.47 0.04 -8.46
N ALA A 239 -19.96 -1.06 -9.03
CA ALA A 239 -20.61 -1.80 -10.11
C ALA A 239 -21.83 -2.61 -9.62
N GLU A 240 -23.02 -2.02 -9.65
CA GLU A 240 -24.27 -2.69 -9.26
C GLU A 240 -24.53 -3.98 -10.07
N GLU A 241 -24.12 -4.02 -11.33
CA GLU A 241 -24.24 -5.19 -12.20
C GLU A 241 -23.48 -6.42 -11.69
N ALA A 242 -22.47 -6.23 -10.83
CA ALA A 242 -21.71 -7.32 -10.22
C ALA A 242 -22.44 -7.97 -9.04
N VAL A 243 -23.46 -7.32 -8.47
CA VAL A 243 -24.13 -7.76 -7.23
C VAL A 243 -24.62 -9.21 -7.28
N PRO A 244 -25.31 -9.69 -8.33
CA PRO A 244 -25.76 -11.08 -8.38
C PRO A 244 -24.61 -12.09 -8.24
N ARG A 245 -23.51 -11.86 -8.96
CA ARG A 245 -22.34 -12.76 -8.92
C ARG A 245 -21.60 -12.66 -7.59
N LEU A 246 -21.47 -11.46 -7.02
CA LEU A 246 -20.86 -11.27 -5.70
C LEU A 246 -21.65 -12.02 -4.61
N VAL A 247 -22.98 -12.05 -4.68
CA VAL A 247 -23.80 -12.84 -3.74
C VAL A 247 -23.49 -14.33 -3.85
N GLU A 248 -23.34 -14.88 -5.06
CA GLU A 248 -22.95 -16.27 -5.26
C GLU A 248 -21.56 -16.59 -4.70
N MET A 249 -20.62 -15.63 -4.81
CA MET A 249 -19.27 -15.77 -4.27
C MET A 249 -19.23 -15.87 -2.74
N THR A 250 -20.24 -15.34 -2.03
CA THR A 250 -20.34 -15.51 -0.56
C THR A 250 -20.69 -16.91 -0.08
N ILE A 251 -20.97 -17.85 -1.01
CA ILE A 251 -21.45 -19.20 -0.70
C ILE A 251 -20.46 -20.27 -1.19
N ASN A 252 -20.02 -20.15 -2.45
CA ASN A 252 -19.36 -21.25 -3.18
C ASN A 252 -17.84 -21.09 -3.31
N GLU A 253 -17.23 -20.24 -2.50
CA GLU A 253 -15.81 -19.90 -2.59
C GLU A 253 -15.08 -20.16 -1.26
N ASP A 254 -13.76 -19.99 -1.24
CA ASP A 254 -13.00 -19.99 0.01
C ASP A 254 -13.31 -18.76 0.87
N GLN A 255 -12.95 -18.83 2.15
CA GLN A 255 -13.28 -17.80 3.13
C GLN A 255 -12.80 -16.40 2.72
N GLN A 256 -11.61 -16.27 2.13
CA GLN A 256 -11.04 -14.98 1.75
C GLN A 256 -11.85 -14.35 0.62
N VAL A 257 -12.23 -15.13 -0.39
CA VAL A 257 -13.06 -14.67 -1.51
C VAL A 257 -14.48 -14.33 -1.04
N GLN A 258 -15.04 -15.12 -0.11
CA GLN A 258 -16.35 -14.82 0.46
C GLN A 258 -16.37 -13.49 1.22
N GLU A 259 -15.40 -13.26 2.11
CA GLU A 259 -15.26 -12.00 2.87
C GLU A 259 -15.07 -10.81 1.93
N THR A 260 -14.29 -10.98 0.86
CA THR A 260 -14.08 -9.97 -0.17
C THR A 260 -15.35 -9.63 -0.93
N ALA A 261 -16.16 -10.63 -1.27
CA ALA A 261 -17.44 -10.40 -1.93
C ALA A 261 -18.41 -9.62 -1.03
N VAL A 262 -18.43 -9.90 0.28
CA VAL A 262 -19.21 -9.12 1.26
C VAL A 262 -18.71 -7.67 1.33
N MET A 263 -17.39 -7.46 1.38
CA MET A 263 -16.80 -6.12 1.36
C MET A 263 -17.16 -5.37 0.06
N ALA A 264 -17.09 -6.03 -1.09
CA ALA A 264 -17.42 -5.45 -2.39
C ALA A 264 -18.89 -5.01 -2.45
N LEU A 265 -19.82 -5.83 -1.96
CA LEU A 265 -21.23 -5.45 -1.80
C LEU A 265 -21.38 -4.21 -0.89
N GLY A 266 -20.59 -4.14 0.18
CA GLY A 266 -20.51 -2.96 1.07
C GLY A 266 -20.12 -1.69 0.32
N LYS A 267 -19.03 -1.77 -0.46
CA LYS A 267 -18.53 -0.64 -1.26
C LYS A 267 -19.49 -0.22 -2.38
N ILE A 268 -20.19 -1.18 -3.01
CA ILE A 268 -21.19 -0.90 -4.05
C ILE A 268 -22.34 -0.08 -3.46
N GLY A 269 -22.84 -0.47 -2.29
CA GLY A 269 -23.82 0.33 -1.54
C GLY A 269 -25.17 0.55 -2.23
N SER A 270 -25.44 -0.09 -3.37
CA SER A 270 -26.74 0.00 -4.06
C SER A 270 -27.85 -0.63 -3.23
N GLU A 271 -29.11 -0.32 -3.52
CA GLU A 271 -30.26 -0.93 -2.83
C GLU A 271 -30.23 -2.47 -2.96
N GLN A 272 -29.87 -2.98 -4.14
CA GLN A 272 -29.70 -4.42 -4.35
C GLN A 272 -28.59 -5.00 -3.45
N ALA A 273 -27.46 -4.30 -3.31
CA ALA A 273 -26.37 -4.72 -2.43
C ALA A 273 -26.78 -4.68 -0.95
N LYS A 274 -27.48 -3.64 -0.50
CA LYS A 274 -28.02 -3.52 0.87
C LYS A 274 -29.00 -4.64 1.21
N GLU A 275 -29.89 -5.00 0.29
CA GLU A 275 -30.81 -6.13 0.45
C GLU A 275 -30.06 -7.46 0.59
N ALA A 276 -29.04 -7.66 -0.24
CA ALA A 276 -28.18 -8.85 -0.16
C ALA A 276 -27.43 -8.91 1.18
N LEU A 277 -26.79 -7.82 1.59
CA LEU A 277 -26.09 -7.73 2.88
C LEU A 277 -27.03 -7.94 4.07
N SER A 278 -28.26 -7.45 4.00
CA SER A 278 -29.27 -7.65 5.07
C SER A 278 -29.60 -9.14 5.26
N LYS A 279 -29.67 -9.92 4.18
CA LYS A 279 -29.83 -11.37 4.25
C LYS A 279 -28.57 -12.02 4.84
N LEU A 280 -27.38 -11.62 4.38
CA LEU A 280 -26.10 -12.13 4.86
C LEU A 280 -25.82 -11.79 6.34
N ALA A 281 -26.38 -10.70 6.87
CA ALA A 281 -26.30 -10.33 8.29
C ALA A 281 -27.04 -11.32 9.23
N THR A 282 -27.75 -12.29 8.67
CA THR A 282 -28.36 -13.43 9.38
C THR A 282 -27.70 -14.77 9.06
N ASN A 283 -26.59 -14.78 8.32
CA ASN A 283 -25.89 -15.98 7.89
C ASN A 283 -25.42 -16.82 9.10
N PRO A 284 -25.53 -18.16 9.06
CA PRO A 284 -25.04 -19.02 10.13
C PRO A 284 -23.53 -18.93 10.33
N GLN A 285 -22.75 -18.65 9.28
CA GLN A 285 -21.31 -18.50 9.36
C GLN A 285 -20.94 -17.15 10.00
N PRO A 286 -20.21 -17.13 11.13
CA PRO A 286 -19.87 -15.90 11.83
C PRO A 286 -19.11 -14.87 11.00
N GLY A 287 -18.10 -15.29 10.23
CA GLY A 287 -17.31 -14.39 9.40
C GLY A 287 -18.17 -13.59 8.43
N ILE A 288 -19.02 -14.26 7.65
CA ILE A 288 -19.93 -13.63 6.68
C ILE A 288 -20.96 -12.75 7.36
N ARG A 289 -21.54 -13.23 8.45
CA ARG A 289 -22.55 -12.48 9.20
C ARG A 289 -22.00 -11.18 9.77
N ASP A 290 -20.83 -11.24 10.38
CA ASP A 290 -20.24 -10.11 11.08
C ASP A 290 -19.64 -9.13 10.06
N ALA A 291 -19.05 -9.61 8.97
CA ALA A 291 -18.65 -8.78 7.82
C ALA A 291 -19.83 -8.04 7.19
N ALA A 292 -20.97 -8.72 6.98
CA ALA A 292 -22.15 -8.09 6.38
C ALA A 292 -22.76 -7.01 7.28
N LYS A 293 -22.76 -7.22 8.60
CA LYS A 293 -23.18 -6.20 9.57
C LYS A 293 -22.26 -4.98 9.56
N SER A 294 -20.95 -5.19 9.49
CA SER A 294 -19.97 -4.10 9.37
C SER A 294 -20.18 -3.32 8.08
N ALA A 295 -20.32 -4.00 6.94
CA ALA A 295 -20.59 -3.37 5.65
C ALA A 295 -21.87 -2.51 5.65
N LEU A 296 -22.98 -3.01 6.22
CA LEU A 296 -24.22 -2.23 6.36
C LEU A 296 -24.03 -1.00 7.25
N LYS A 297 -23.26 -1.13 8.33
CA LYS A 297 -22.96 0.00 9.23
C LYS A 297 -22.12 1.06 8.52
N GLU A 298 -21.14 0.65 7.71
CA GLU A 298 -20.31 1.54 6.90
C GLU A 298 -21.15 2.30 5.88
N ILE A 299 -22.02 1.60 5.13
CA ILE A 299 -22.98 2.23 4.21
C ILE A 299 -23.83 3.27 4.93
N GLN A 300 -24.43 2.91 6.08
CA GLN A 300 -25.26 3.83 6.86
C GLN A 300 -24.47 5.06 7.32
N HIS A 301 -23.21 4.88 7.73
CA HIS A 301 -22.36 6.00 8.14
C HIS A 301 -21.99 6.92 6.96
N CYS A 302 -21.80 6.36 5.77
CA CYS A 302 -21.59 7.16 4.56
C CYS A 302 -22.85 7.95 4.16
N GLU A 303 -24.04 7.38 4.34
CA GLU A 303 -25.32 8.03 4.02
C GLU A 303 -25.73 9.10 5.05
N ASP A 304 -25.44 8.86 6.34
CA ASP A 304 -25.69 9.81 7.42
C ASP A 304 -24.50 9.84 8.41
N PRO A 305 -23.44 10.62 8.10
CA PRO A 305 -22.22 10.69 8.91
C PRO A 305 -22.44 11.25 10.33
N LEU A 306 -23.58 11.93 10.55
CA LEU A 306 -23.91 12.60 11.81
C LEU A 306 -24.91 11.82 12.67
N SER A 307 -25.37 10.65 12.19
CA SER A 307 -26.21 9.75 12.97
C SER A 307 -25.43 9.17 14.16
N LEU A 308 -25.57 9.77 15.34
CA LEU A 308 -25.10 9.18 16.59
C LEU A 308 -25.95 7.94 16.91
N GLN A 309 -25.32 6.76 16.92
CA GLN A 309 -25.91 5.59 17.57
C GLN A 309 -25.93 5.85 19.09
N LEU A 310 -27.06 6.41 19.57
CA LEU A 310 -27.38 6.58 20.99
C LEU A 310 -27.72 5.25 21.66
#